data_AF-A0A7Y5KE32-F1
#
_entry.id   AF-A0A7Y5KE32-F1
#
_cell.length_a   1.000
_cell.length_b   1.000
_cell.length_c   1.000
_cell.angle_alpha   90.00
_cell.angle_beta   90.00
_cell.angle_gamma   90.00
#
_symmetry.space_group_name_H-M   'P 1'
#
loop_
_entity.id
_entity.type
_entity.pdbx_description
1 polymer ?
#
loop_
_entity_poly.entity_id
_entity_poly.type
_entity_poly.pdbx_seq_one_letter_code
_entity_poly.pdbx_strand_id
1 'polypeptide(L)'
;PKLGAVWKFEKELKLSLHASAGKSFRVPSMNDLFWPSGPFVAGNPDLKPERGEQYEGGLLLQATNALGHWQFSLEAFEYRLTNLISWIPDEDFRFSPQNISRAKTRGFEPALLWHAPHERVRLRLAYAMLNAKDDGNDPSTRGKKLLYRPEHKLDASVSAQFFGATVGVNYQLISARFVRQDNAWSLPGYRLTGLFGNYDFALAGGYRVRIAGAINNLFDKEIQIMEGYPTPGREYRLTMGVGR
;
A
#
# COMPACT_ATOMS: atom_id res chain seq x y z
N PRO A 1 15.56 -18.62 -0.06
CA PRO A 1 14.83 -19.65 -0.85
C PRO A 1 13.33 -19.30 -0.89
N LYS A 2 12.62 -19.60 -1.98
CA LYS A 2 11.18 -19.38 -2.12
C LYS A 2 10.56 -20.60 -2.80
N LEU A 3 9.42 -21.04 -2.29
CA LEU A 3 8.58 -22.07 -2.88
C LEU A 3 7.19 -21.48 -3.09
N GLY A 4 6.54 -21.87 -4.18
CA GLY A 4 5.19 -21.42 -4.47
C GLY A 4 4.48 -22.39 -5.39
N ALA A 5 3.16 -22.42 -5.29
CA ALA A 5 2.29 -23.26 -6.10
C ALA A 5 1.05 -22.48 -6.50
N VAL A 6 0.52 -22.80 -7.68
CA VAL A 6 -0.69 -22.20 -8.25
C VAL A 6 -1.56 -23.33 -8.79
N TRP A 7 -2.84 -23.31 -8.45
CA TRP A 7 -3.84 -24.24 -8.94
C TRP A 7 -4.95 -23.48 -9.64
N LYS A 8 -5.32 -23.92 -10.85
CA LYS A 8 -6.35 -23.26 -11.66
C LYS A 8 -7.50 -24.23 -11.95
N PHE A 9 -8.72 -23.72 -11.82
CA PHE A 9 -9.95 -24.41 -12.15
C PHE A 9 -10.71 -23.53 -13.16
N GLU A 10 -10.91 -24.04 -14.37
CA GLU A 10 -11.40 -23.26 -15.52
C GLU A 10 -12.70 -23.86 -16.07
N LYS A 11 -13.72 -24.01 -15.22
CA LYS A 11 -15.07 -24.37 -15.66
C LYS A 11 -15.90 -23.09 -15.88
N GLU A 12 -17.16 -23.07 -15.46
CA GLU A 12 -18.04 -21.89 -15.53
C GLU A 12 -17.54 -20.70 -14.68
N LEU A 13 -16.77 -21.01 -13.63
CA LEU A 13 -16.08 -20.05 -12.77
C LEU A 13 -14.57 -20.26 -12.95
N LYS A 14 -13.84 -19.21 -13.31
CA LYS A 14 -12.37 -19.24 -13.34
C LYS A 14 -11.86 -18.95 -11.93
N LEU A 15 -11.40 -20.00 -11.24
CA LEU A 15 -10.80 -19.91 -9.92
C LEU A 15 -9.30 -20.21 -10.04
N SER A 16 -8.46 -19.30 -9.55
CA SER A 16 -7.05 -19.57 -9.30
C SER A 16 -6.77 -19.48 -7.81
N LEU A 17 -6.10 -20.48 -7.25
CA LEU A 17 -5.57 -20.49 -5.90
C LEU A 17 -4.05 -20.42 -5.99
N HIS A 18 -3.42 -19.73 -5.07
CA HIS A 18 -1.97 -19.77 -4.95
C HIS A 18 -1.52 -19.70 -3.50
N ALA A 19 -0.34 -20.23 -3.25
CA ALA A 19 0.33 -20.13 -1.97
C ALA A 19 1.84 -20.02 -2.21
N SER A 20 2.53 -19.24 -1.39
CA SER A 20 3.99 -19.15 -1.43
C SER A 20 4.58 -18.97 -0.04
N ALA A 21 5.79 -19.50 0.14
CA ALA A 21 6.60 -19.32 1.33
C ALA A 21 8.04 -19.03 0.93
N GLY A 22 8.64 -18.00 1.54
CA GLY A 22 9.97 -17.56 1.16
C GLY A 22 10.76 -16.94 2.30
N LYS A 23 12.08 -16.91 2.11
CA LYS A 23 13.03 -16.21 2.97
C LYS A 23 13.74 -15.12 2.18
N SER A 24 13.89 -13.96 2.80
CA SER A 24 14.64 -12.81 2.30
C SER A 24 15.69 -12.38 3.33
N PHE A 25 16.65 -11.57 2.90
CA PHE A 25 17.60 -10.93 3.79
C PHE A 25 18.00 -9.56 3.26
N ARG A 26 18.36 -8.65 4.16
CA ARG A 26 18.97 -7.35 3.84
C ARG A 26 20.31 -7.28 4.53
N VAL A 27 21.37 -7.13 3.74
CA VAL A 27 22.71 -6.87 4.29
C VAL A 27 22.76 -5.45 4.87
N PRO A 28 23.51 -5.22 5.96
CA PRO A 28 23.74 -3.86 6.46
C PRO A 28 24.32 -2.97 5.37
N SER A 29 23.93 -1.69 5.35
CA SER A 29 24.53 -0.74 4.41
C SER A 29 25.94 -0.34 4.85
N MET A 30 26.73 0.27 3.94
CA MET A 30 28.06 0.78 4.31
C MET A 30 27.97 1.83 5.43
N ASN A 31 26.92 2.64 5.45
CA ASN A 31 26.67 3.59 6.53
C ASN A 31 26.40 2.87 7.85
N ASP A 32 25.60 1.80 7.84
CA ASP A 32 25.32 1.04 9.07
C ASP A 32 26.60 0.44 9.66
N LEU A 33 27.50 -0.07 8.79
CA LEU A 33 28.74 -0.71 9.24
C LEU A 33 29.86 0.27 9.60
N PHE A 34 30.01 1.35 8.84
CA PHE A 34 31.22 2.17 8.83
C PHE A 34 30.96 3.68 8.89
N TRP A 35 29.79 4.11 9.39
CA TRP A 35 29.59 5.53 9.65
C TRP A 35 30.75 6.11 10.49
N PRO A 36 31.32 7.26 10.11
CA PRO A 36 32.44 7.85 10.82
C PRO A 36 32.17 7.98 12.31
N SER A 37 33.08 7.41 13.10
CA SER A 37 33.05 7.47 14.56
C SER A 37 33.24 8.92 15.01
N GLY A 38 32.17 9.54 15.49
CA GLY A 38 32.16 10.87 16.11
C GLY A 38 31.70 10.81 17.57
N PRO A 39 31.67 11.96 18.27
CA PRO A 39 31.32 12.00 19.70
C PRO A 39 29.92 11.47 20.02
N PHE A 40 28.97 11.60 19.09
CA PHE A 40 27.56 11.24 19.32
C PHE A 40 27.03 10.20 18.33
N VAL A 41 27.86 9.68 17.43
CA VAL A 41 27.42 8.74 16.39
C VAL A 41 28.56 7.81 15.96
N ALA A 42 28.25 6.56 15.66
CA ALA A 42 29.20 5.61 15.09
C ALA A 42 28.47 4.53 14.27
N GLY A 43 29.17 3.97 13.28
CA GLY A 43 28.75 2.72 12.64
C GLY A 43 29.03 1.52 13.54
N ASN A 44 28.46 0.37 13.19
CA ASN A 44 28.62 -0.87 13.91
C ASN A 44 29.03 -2.01 12.95
N PRO A 45 30.31 -2.41 12.92
CA PRO A 45 30.78 -3.47 12.04
C PRO A 45 30.27 -4.87 12.43
N ASP A 46 29.73 -5.05 13.65
CA ASP A 46 29.24 -6.33 14.16
C ASP A 46 27.78 -6.62 13.76
N LEU A 47 27.18 -5.77 12.92
CA LEU A 47 25.81 -5.95 12.45
C LEU A 47 25.64 -7.25 11.67
N LYS A 48 24.58 -7.96 12.04
CA LYS A 48 24.07 -9.12 11.30
C LYS A 48 23.10 -8.64 10.21
N PRO A 49 23.01 -9.37 9.09
CA PRO A 49 21.95 -9.14 8.12
C PRO A 49 20.56 -9.29 8.74
N GLU A 50 19.64 -8.43 8.34
CA GLU A 50 18.21 -8.61 8.61
C GLU A 50 17.71 -9.83 7.84
N ARG A 51 16.77 -10.57 8.43
CA ARG A 51 16.17 -11.74 7.80
C ARG A 51 14.66 -11.63 7.80
N GLY A 52 14.06 -11.96 6.66
CA GLY A 52 12.62 -12.02 6.48
C GLY A 52 12.13 -13.42 6.18
N GLU A 53 10.99 -13.80 6.75
CA GLU A 53 10.19 -14.94 6.35
C GLU A 53 8.82 -14.44 5.89
N GLN A 54 8.36 -14.93 4.76
CA GLN A 54 7.15 -14.48 4.08
C GLN A 54 6.28 -15.69 3.77
N TYR A 55 5.01 -15.63 4.16
CA TYR A 55 3.99 -16.62 3.86
C TYR A 55 2.81 -15.89 3.24
N GLU A 56 2.39 -16.31 2.06
CA GLU A 56 1.33 -15.69 1.29
C GLU A 56 0.41 -16.78 0.76
N GLY A 57 -0.88 -16.48 0.70
CA GLY A 57 -1.84 -17.33 0.04
C GLY A 57 -3.08 -16.55 -0.32
N GLY A 58 -3.67 -16.90 -1.45
CA GLY A 58 -4.79 -16.15 -1.96
C GLY A 58 -5.55 -16.86 -3.06
N LEU A 59 -6.64 -16.22 -3.44
CA LEU A 59 -7.53 -16.67 -4.49
C LEU A 59 -7.87 -15.53 -5.45
N LEU A 60 -8.13 -15.91 -6.68
CA LEU A 60 -8.65 -15.09 -7.74
C LEU A 60 -9.86 -15.78 -8.35
N LEU A 61 -11.01 -15.14 -8.27
CA LEU A 61 -12.28 -15.57 -8.86
C LEU A 61 -12.63 -14.63 -10.00
N GLN A 62 -12.95 -15.18 -11.16
CA GLN A 62 -13.42 -14.42 -12.32
C GLN A 62 -14.62 -15.12 -12.93
N ALA A 63 -15.66 -14.35 -13.20
CA ALA A 63 -16.80 -14.82 -13.98
C ALA A 63 -17.43 -13.68 -14.78
N THR A 64 -18.19 -14.08 -15.80
CA THR A 64 -18.98 -13.18 -16.62
C THR A 64 -20.40 -13.72 -16.66
N ASN A 65 -21.37 -12.88 -16.31
CA ASN A 65 -22.79 -13.22 -16.35
C ASN A 65 -23.62 -12.05 -16.92
N ALA A 66 -24.95 -12.14 -16.82
CA ALA A 66 -25.84 -11.09 -17.33
C ALA A 66 -25.62 -9.70 -16.68
N LEU A 67 -25.04 -9.65 -15.48
CA LEU A 67 -24.69 -8.43 -14.76
C LEU A 67 -23.30 -7.89 -15.15
N GLY A 68 -22.60 -8.53 -16.08
CA GLY A 68 -21.29 -8.12 -16.57
C GLY A 68 -20.14 -9.01 -16.08
N HIS A 69 -18.93 -8.49 -16.18
CA HIS A 69 -17.70 -9.19 -15.80
C HIS A 69 -17.27 -8.77 -14.40
N TRP A 70 -17.00 -9.73 -13.52
CA TRP A 70 -16.42 -9.45 -12.20
C TRP A 70 -15.19 -10.29 -11.94
N GLN A 71 -14.28 -9.70 -11.18
CA GLN A 71 -13.07 -10.29 -10.66
C GLN A 71 -12.98 -9.98 -9.17
N PHE A 72 -12.93 -11.01 -8.35
CA PHE A 72 -12.68 -10.91 -6.92
C PHE A 72 -11.34 -11.55 -6.59
N SER A 73 -10.49 -10.86 -5.86
CA SER A 73 -9.27 -11.43 -5.29
C SER A 73 -9.29 -11.29 -3.78
N LEU A 74 -8.67 -12.24 -3.09
CA LEU A 74 -8.38 -12.16 -1.67
C LEU A 74 -6.97 -12.69 -1.45
N GLU A 75 -6.11 -11.82 -0.95
CA GLU A 75 -4.78 -12.19 -0.47
C GLU A 75 -4.76 -12.23 1.05
N ALA A 76 -4.03 -13.17 1.63
CA ALA A 76 -3.71 -13.20 3.04
C ALA A 76 -2.20 -13.47 3.19
N PHE A 77 -1.57 -12.76 4.11
CA PHE A 77 -0.12 -12.83 4.25
C PHE A 77 0.35 -12.70 5.70
N GLU A 78 1.54 -13.22 5.94
CA GLU A 78 2.33 -13.04 7.14
C GLU A 78 3.80 -12.80 6.79
N TYR A 79 4.33 -11.68 7.26
CA TYR A 79 5.74 -11.32 7.17
C TYR A 79 6.34 -11.27 8.57
N ARG A 80 7.44 -12.01 8.76
CA ARG A 80 8.26 -11.98 9.99
C ARG A 80 9.63 -11.44 9.66
N LEU A 81 10.04 -10.37 10.32
CA LEU A 81 11.35 -9.76 10.18
C LEU A 81 12.11 -9.95 11.49
N THR A 82 13.39 -10.30 11.37
CA THR A 82 14.31 -10.52 12.50
C THR A 82 15.64 -9.83 12.24
N ASN A 83 16.35 -9.51 13.33
CA ASN A 83 17.58 -8.73 13.32
C ASN A 83 17.41 -7.36 12.66
N LEU A 84 16.25 -6.69 12.81
CA LEU A 84 16.05 -5.37 12.24
C LEU A 84 17.10 -4.40 12.78
N ILE A 85 17.74 -3.68 11.86
CA ILE A 85 18.78 -2.69 12.14
C ILE A 85 18.08 -1.37 12.43
N SER A 86 18.27 -0.85 13.63
CA SER A 86 17.75 0.45 14.05
C SER A 86 18.87 1.29 14.62
N TRP A 87 18.92 2.56 14.22
CA TRP A 87 19.81 3.55 14.81
C TRP A 87 19.20 4.03 16.13
N ILE A 88 19.85 3.67 17.23
CA ILE A 88 19.42 4.03 18.58
C ILE A 88 20.60 4.54 19.39
N PRO A 89 20.38 5.41 20.39
CA PRO A 89 21.42 5.77 21.34
C PRO A 89 21.81 4.57 22.21
N ASP A 90 23.09 4.42 22.52
CA ASP A 90 23.58 3.56 23.60
C ASP A 90 23.47 4.25 24.97
N GLU A 91 24.02 3.62 26.02
CA GLU A 91 24.00 4.14 27.41
C GLU A 91 24.69 5.51 27.54
N ASP A 92 25.62 5.83 26.64
CA ASP A 92 26.35 7.10 26.59
C ASP A 92 25.67 8.14 25.66
N PHE A 93 24.41 7.90 25.26
CA PHE A 93 23.65 8.70 24.29
C PHE A 93 24.29 8.78 22.89
N ARG A 94 25.18 7.85 22.57
CA ARG A 94 25.82 7.78 21.27
C ARG A 94 24.98 6.95 20.32
N PHE A 95 24.58 7.53 19.20
CA PHE A 95 23.77 6.85 18.20
C PHE A 95 24.59 5.81 17.42
N SER A 96 24.18 4.56 17.51
CA SER A 96 24.80 3.45 16.78
C SER A 96 23.73 2.48 16.28
N PRO A 97 23.88 1.89 15.09
CA PRO A 97 22.93 0.92 14.58
C PRO A 97 23.07 -0.41 15.32
N GLN A 98 21.95 -1.03 15.68
CA GLN A 98 21.92 -2.33 16.39
C GLN A 98 20.82 -3.25 15.85
N ASN A 99 21.06 -4.57 15.88
CA ASN A 99 20.07 -5.61 15.53
C ASN A 99 19.11 -5.90 16.70
N ILE A 100 18.26 -4.95 17.07
CA ILE A 100 17.49 -5.03 18.31
C ILE A 100 16.01 -5.38 18.12
N SER A 101 15.47 -5.32 16.90
CA SER A 101 14.03 -5.42 16.68
C SER A 101 13.63 -6.66 15.86
N ARG A 102 12.42 -7.13 16.14
CA ARG A 102 11.70 -8.09 15.31
C ARG A 102 10.35 -7.47 14.98
N ALA A 103 9.86 -7.69 13.77
CA ALA A 103 8.55 -7.21 13.38
C ALA A 103 7.72 -8.36 12.83
N LYS A 104 6.44 -8.35 13.17
CA LYS A 104 5.47 -9.30 12.64
C LYS A 104 4.30 -8.54 12.04
N THR A 105 4.08 -8.78 10.75
CA THR A 105 3.01 -8.14 10.00
C THR A 105 2.11 -9.20 9.41
N ARG A 106 0.82 -9.11 9.67
CA ARG A 106 -0.20 -9.99 9.10
C ARG A 106 -1.28 -9.15 8.46
N GLY A 107 -1.91 -9.64 7.41
CA GLY A 107 -2.99 -8.91 6.79
C GLY A 107 -3.76 -9.73 5.79
N PHE A 108 -4.83 -9.11 5.31
CA PHE A 108 -5.58 -9.61 4.16
C PHE A 108 -6.06 -8.45 3.28
N GLU A 109 -6.11 -8.69 1.99
CA GLU A 109 -6.35 -7.67 0.96
C GLU A 109 -7.39 -8.17 -0.05
N PRO A 110 -8.69 -8.02 0.25
CA PRO A 110 -9.74 -8.30 -0.72
C PRO A 110 -9.86 -7.16 -1.72
N ALA A 111 -10.03 -7.50 -2.99
CA ALA A 111 -10.34 -6.55 -4.04
C ALA A 111 -11.45 -7.08 -4.95
N LEU A 112 -12.29 -6.17 -5.43
CA LEU A 112 -13.35 -6.42 -6.39
C LEU A 112 -13.20 -5.46 -7.56
N LEU A 113 -13.14 -6.01 -8.76
CA LEU A 113 -13.30 -5.28 -10.01
C LEU A 113 -14.58 -5.77 -10.66
N TRP A 114 -15.47 -4.85 -11.00
CA TRP A 114 -16.69 -5.17 -11.73
C TRP A 114 -16.85 -4.22 -12.91
N HIS A 115 -17.19 -4.79 -14.05
CA HIS A 115 -17.51 -4.10 -15.29
C HIS A 115 -18.94 -4.47 -15.66
N ALA A 116 -19.82 -3.47 -15.69
CA ALA A 116 -21.18 -3.66 -16.19
C ALA A 116 -21.16 -4.09 -17.67
N PRO A 117 -22.27 -4.64 -18.20
CA PRO A 117 -22.38 -4.97 -19.62
C PRO A 117 -22.05 -3.76 -20.50
N HIS A 118 -21.38 -4.02 -21.63
CA HIS A 118 -20.87 -2.99 -22.55
C HIS A 118 -19.90 -1.98 -21.92
N GLU A 119 -19.26 -2.33 -20.80
CA GLU A 119 -18.26 -1.52 -20.07
C GLU A 119 -18.74 -0.12 -19.66
N ARG A 120 -20.06 0.11 -19.64
CA ARG A 120 -20.65 1.42 -19.32
C ARG A 120 -20.39 1.89 -17.91
N VAL A 121 -20.21 0.97 -16.97
CA VAL A 121 -19.90 1.27 -15.57
C VAL A 121 -18.78 0.36 -15.11
N ARG A 122 -17.83 0.93 -14.37
CA ARG A 122 -16.75 0.19 -13.72
C ARG A 122 -16.72 0.53 -12.24
N LEU A 123 -16.71 -0.51 -11.41
CA LEU A 123 -16.51 -0.44 -9.97
C LEU A 123 -15.17 -1.08 -9.64
N ARG A 124 -14.39 -0.42 -8.80
CA ARG A 124 -13.21 -0.97 -8.15
C ARG A 124 -13.34 -0.76 -6.66
N LEU A 125 -13.16 -1.82 -5.88
CA LEU A 125 -13.02 -1.79 -4.44
C LEU A 125 -11.75 -2.52 -4.08
N ALA A 126 -10.93 -1.95 -3.23
CA ALA A 126 -9.75 -2.58 -2.66
C ALA A 126 -9.71 -2.22 -1.18
N TYR A 127 -9.60 -3.23 -0.33
CA TYR A 127 -9.46 -3.04 1.09
C TYR A 127 -8.20 -3.74 1.56
N ALA A 128 -7.53 -3.18 2.54
CA ALA A 128 -6.38 -3.77 3.20
C ALA A 128 -6.58 -3.68 4.71
N MET A 129 -6.49 -4.84 5.37
CA MET A 129 -6.36 -4.93 6.82
C MET A 129 -4.92 -5.31 7.14
N LEU A 130 -4.26 -4.50 7.96
CA LEU A 130 -2.86 -4.68 8.33
C LEU A 130 -2.70 -4.68 9.84
N ASN A 131 -2.16 -5.77 10.37
CA ASN A 131 -1.75 -5.90 11.76
C ASN A 131 -0.23 -6.01 11.83
N ALA A 132 0.44 -4.86 11.87
CA ALA A 132 1.90 -4.74 11.96
C ALA A 132 2.30 -4.44 13.41
N LYS A 133 3.05 -5.34 14.04
CA LYS A 133 3.48 -5.22 15.44
C LYS A 133 4.98 -5.41 15.62
N ASP A 134 5.53 -4.77 16.64
CA ASP A 134 6.83 -5.10 17.19
C ASP A 134 6.74 -6.46 17.90
N ASP A 135 7.64 -7.37 17.57
CA ASP A 135 7.77 -8.71 18.14
C ASP A 135 9.15 -8.90 18.80
N GLY A 136 9.84 -7.80 19.07
CA GLY A 136 11.13 -7.72 19.74
C GLY A 136 11.09 -8.10 21.23
N ASN A 137 12.20 -7.87 21.92
CA ASN A 137 12.34 -8.21 23.34
C ASN A 137 12.12 -7.01 24.27
N ASP A 138 12.09 -5.79 23.74
CA ASP A 138 11.86 -4.57 24.53
C ASP A 138 10.44 -4.57 25.11
N PRO A 139 10.27 -4.63 26.44
CA PRO A 139 8.96 -4.66 27.09
C PRO A 139 8.11 -3.40 26.81
N SER A 140 8.73 -2.27 26.50
CA SER A 140 8.03 -1.00 26.26
C SER A 140 7.33 -0.96 24.90
N THR A 141 7.90 -1.64 23.89
CA THR A 141 7.38 -1.66 22.51
C THR A 141 6.80 -3.02 22.09
N ARG A 142 7.13 -4.11 22.78
CA ARG A 142 6.67 -5.45 22.39
C ARG A 142 5.15 -5.54 22.31
N GLY A 143 4.66 -6.03 21.17
CA GLY A 143 3.23 -6.16 20.87
C GLY A 143 2.54 -4.86 20.45
N LYS A 144 3.22 -3.72 20.53
CA LYS A 144 2.76 -2.43 20.03
C LYS A 144 2.74 -2.41 18.51
N LYS A 145 1.85 -1.59 17.96
CA LYS A 145 1.73 -1.35 16.52
C LYS A 145 2.93 -0.58 16.01
N LEU A 146 3.39 -0.97 14.83
CA LEU A 146 4.48 -0.28 14.16
C LEU A 146 4.01 1.09 13.64
N LEU A 147 4.93 2.05 13.67
CA LEU A 147 4.65 3.45 13.36
C LEU A 147 4.17 3.64 11.93
N TYR A 148 3.27 4.60 11.74
CA TYR A 148 2.79 5.06 10.44
C TYR A 148 2.12 3.99 9.56
N ARG A 149 1.70 2.86 10.16
CA ARG A 149 1.00 1.78 9.47
C ARG A 149 -0.47 1.75 9.88
N PRO A 150 -1.38 2.36 9.09
CA PRO A 150 -2.80 2.29 9.38
C PRO A 150 -3.29 0.84 9.28
N GLU A 151 -4.18 0.45 10.20
CA GLU A 151 -4.73 -0.91 10.22
C GLU A 151 -5.74 -1.16 9.11
N HIS A 152 -6.46 -0.12 8.69
CA HIS A 152 -7.50 -0.23 7.69
C HIS A 152 -7.28 0.81 6.60
N LYS A 153 -7.30 0.35 5.35
CA LYS A 153 -7.30 1.19 4.17
C LYS A 153 -8.35 0.68 3.19
N LEU A 154 -9.20 1.55 2.70
CA LEU A 154 -10.19 1.28 1.66
C LEU A 154 -9.98 2.27 0.53
N ASP A 155 -9.82 1.77 -0.68
CA ASP A 155 -9.88 2.53 -1.92
C ASP A 155 -11.10 2.05 -2.72
N ALA A 156 -11.94 2.98 -3.14
CA ALA A 156 -13.12 2.72 -3.95
C ALA A 156 -13.15 3.67 -5.15
N SER A 157 -13.56 3.15 -6.31
CA SER A 157 -13.70 3.94 -7.53
C SER A 157 -14.92 3.47 -8.30
N VAL A 158 -15.76 4.43 -8.71
CA VAL A 158 -16.87 4.18 -9.62
C VAL A 158 -16.72 5.11 -10.81
N SER A 159 -16.82 4.57 -12.01
CA SER A 159 -16.82 5.37 -13.23
C SER A 159 -17.90 4.90 -14.19
N ALA A 160 -18.40 5.84 -14.98
CA ALA A 160 -19.33 5.58 -16.06
C ALA A 160 -18.76 6.12 -17.38
N GLN A 161 -18.98 5.37 -18.46
CA GLN A 161 -18.63 5.76 -19.81
C GLN A 161 -19.89 6.04 -20.63
N PHE A 162 -19.92 7.20 -21.28
CA PHE A 162 -20.99 7.61 -22.18
C PHE A 162 -20.43 8.45 -23.33
N PHE A 163 -20.73 8.07 -24.58
CA PHE A 163 -20.42 8.84 -25.79
C PHE A 163 -18.96 9.36 -25.88
N GLY A 164 -17.96 8.54 -25.58
CA GLY A 164 -16.54 8.93 -25.62
C GLY A 164 -16.06 9.71 -24.38
N ALA A 165 -16.96 10.02 -23.44
CA ALA A 165 -16.62 10.53 -22.13
C ALA A 165 -16.54 9.40 -21.10
N THR A 166 -15.62 9.52 -20.15
CA THR A 166 -15.63 8.77 -18.89
C THR A 166 -15.66 9.76 -17.75
N VAL A 167 -16.54 9.57 -16.79
CA VAL A 167 -16.54 10.33 -15.53
C VAL A 167 -16.52 9.37 -14.36
N GLY A 168 -15.97 9.79 -13.24
CA GLY A 168 -15.93 8.95 -12.06
C GLY A 168 -15.58 9.66 -10.78
N VAL A 169 -15.73 8.91 -9.70
CA VAL A 169 -15.46 9.31 -8.33
C VAL A 169 -14.48 8.31 -7.74
N ASN A 170 -13.45 8.82 -7.07
CA ASN A 170 -12.56 8.05 -6.23
C ASN A 170 -12.84 8.39 -4.77
N TYR A 171 -12.79 7.38 -3.90
CA TYR A 171 -12.93 7.53 -2.46
C TYR A 171 -11.84 6.72 -1.77
N GLN A 172 -11.16 7.35 -0.83
CA GLN A 172 -10.16 6.72 0.01
C GLN A 172 -10.54 6.93 1.47
N LEU A 173 -10.43 5.88 2.27
CA LEU A 173 -10.57 5.91 3.71
C LEU A 173 -9.35 5.22 4.34
N ILE A 174 -8.69 5.91 5.26
CA ILE A 174 -7.52 5.42 5.98
C ILE A 174 -7.77 5.59 7.47
N SER A 175 -7.54 4.53 8.25
CA SER A 175 -7.68 4.56 9.71
C SER A 175 -6.61 5.40 10.39
N ALA A 176 -6.78 5.61 11.69
CA ALA A 176 -5.74 6.18 12.53
C ALA A 176 -4.45 5.34 12.47
N ARG A 177 -3.32 5.99 12.77
CA ARG A 177 -2.00 5.36 12.80
C ARG A 177 -1.15 5.96 13.92
N PHE A 178 -0.41 5.11 14.63
CA PHE A 178 0.47 5.55 15.71
C PHE A 178 1.73 6.22 15.17
N VAL A 179 2.20 7.23 15.89
CA VAL A 179 3.40 8.01 15.54
C VAL A 179 4.45 8.02 16.65
N ARG A 180 4.21 7.24 17.72
CA ARG A 180 5.12 6.99 18.84
C ARG A 180 5.19 5.48 19.12
N GLN A 181 6.37 4.98 19.49
CA GLN A 181 6.66 3.53 19.57
C GLN A 181 5.89 2.84 20.70
N ASP A 182 5.61 3.58 21.78
CA ASP A 182 4.76 3.18 22.90
C ASP A 182 3.26 3.12 22.56
N ASN A 183 2.88 3.61 21.37
CA ASN A 183 1.52 3.84 20.91
C ASN A 183 0.71 4.82 21.79
N ALA A 184 1.35 5.77 22.47
CA ALA A 184 0.66 6.78 23.28
C ALA A 184 -0.04 7.86 22.43
N TRP A 185 0.43 8.08 21.20
CA TRP A 185 -0.12 9.10 20.31
C TRP A 185 -0.35 8.58 18.89
N SER A 186 -1.44 9.03 18.26
CA SER A 186 -1.82 8.66 16.90
C SER A 186 -2.31 9.85 16.09
N LEU A 187 -2.08 9.80 14.79
CA LEU A 187 -2.73 10.69 13.84
C LEU A 187 -4.11 10.12 13.51
N PRO A 188 -5.17 10.97 13.47
CA PRO A 188 -6.51 10.52 13.18
C PRO A 188 -6.60 9.94 11.77
N GLY A 189 -7.55 9.02 11.59
CA GLY A 189 -7.92 8.55 10.26
C GLY A 189 -8.49 9.69 9.42
N TYR A 190 -8.41 9.53 8.11
CA TYR A 190 -8.90 10.53 7.17
C TYR A 190 -9.59 9.86 5.99
N ARG A 191 -10.39 10.66 5.29
CA ARG A 191 -11.05 10.27 4.05
C ARG A 191 -10.84 11.33 2.99
N LEU A 192 -10.64 10.90 1.76
CA LEU A 192 -10.47 11.76 0.60
C LEU A 192 -11.45 11.34 -0.47
N THR A 193 -12.12 12.32 -1.08
CA THR A 193 -12.94 12.11 -2.28
C THR A 193 -12.29 12.86 -3.42
N GLY A 194 -12.25 12.25 -4.59
CA GLY A 194 -11.81 12.89 -5.81
C GLY A 194 -12.81 12.67 -6.94
N LEU A 195 -12.84 13.60 -7.88
CA LEU A 195 -13.59 13.49 -9.12
C LEU A 195 -12.62 13.41 -10.28
N PHE A 196 -12.96 12.65 -11.32
CA PHE A 196 -12.20 12.67 -12.56
C PHE A 196 -13.12 12.55 -13.75
N GLY A 197 -12.66 13.08 -14.88
CA GLY A 197 -13.34 12.97 -16.15
C GLY A 197 -12.34 12.97 -17.28
N ASN A 198 -12.66 12.29 -18.37
CA ASN A 198 -11.97 12.43 -19.63
C ASN A 198 -12.94 12.36 -20.79
N TYR A 199 -12.56 12.99 -21.90
CA TYR A 199 -13.29 12.96 -23.14
C TYR A 199 -12.32 12.70 -24.29
N ASP A 200 -12.62 11.66 -25.06
CA ASP A 200 -11.89 11.26 -26.25
C ASP A 200 -12.70 11.69 -27.49
N PHE A 201 -12.07 12.44 -28.39
CA PHE A 201 -12.66 12.80 -29.67
C PHE A 201 -11.64 12.74 -30.80
N ALA A 202 -12.15 12.39 -31.99
CA ALA A 202 -11.35 12.36 -33.21
C ALA A 202 -11.32 13.75 -33.86
N LEU A 203 -10.16 14.11 -34.41
CA LEU A 203 -9.98 15.29 -35.25
C LEU A 203 -9.75 14.85 -36.71
N ALA A 204 -9.93 15.80 -37.63
CA ALA A 204 -9.57 15.60 -39.03
C ALA A 204 -8.09 15.20 -39.17
N GLY A 205 -7.77 14.34 -40.15
CA GLY A 205 -6.40 13.86 -40.39
C GLY A 205 -5.98 12.65 -39.56
N GLY A 206 -6.92 11.97 -38.88
CA GLY A 206 -6.67 10.72 -38.15
C GLY A 206 -6.19 10.92 -36.70
N TYR A 207 -6.06 12.16 -36.24
CA TYR A 207 -5.64 12.45 -34.87
C TYR A 207 -6.75 12.12 -33.86
N ARG A 208 -6.37 11.61 -32.70
CA ARG A 208 -7.24 11.44 -31.53
C ARG A 208 -6.74 12.34 -30.40
N VAL A 209 -7.66 13.13 -29.84
CA VAL A 209 -7.38 14.02 -28.72
C VAL A 209 -8.10 13.49 -27.49
N ARG A 210 -7.36 13.41 -26.39
CA ARG A 210 -7.89 13.14 -25.05
C ARG A 210 -7.72 14.37 -24.19
N ILE A 211 -8.81 14.85 -23.60
CA ILE A 211 -8.79 15.84 -22.54
C ILE A 211 -9.21 15.14 -21.25
N ALA A 212 -8.41 15.29 -20.19
CA ALA A 212 -8.69 14.71 -18.89
C ALA A 212 -8.57 15.76 -17.79
N GLY A 213 -9.54 15.79 -16.88
CA GLY A 213 -9.57 16.63 -15.70
C GLY A 213 -9.73 15.80 -14.44
N ALA A 214 -9.14 16.23 -13.33
CA ALA A 214 -9.36 15.65 -12.03
C ALA A 214 -9.35 16.72 -10.92
N ILE A 215 -10.13 16.48 -9.88
CA ILE A 215 -10.13 17.22 -8.63
C ILE A 215 -9.79 16.21 -7.54
N ASN A 216 -8.58 16.28 -6.99
CA ASN A 216 -8.17 15.49 -5.84
C ASN A 216 -8.49 16.25 -4.56
N ASN A 217 -8.86 15.52 -3.50
CA ASN A 217 -9.26 16.12 -2.23
C ASN A 217 -10.37 17.17 -2.41
N LEU A 218 -11.48 16.74 -3.01
CA LEU A 218 -12.64 17.56 -3.40
C LEU A 218 -13.15 18.46 -2.25
N PHE A 219 -13.05 17.99 -1.01
CA PHE A 219 -13.53 18.71 0.18
C PHE A 219 -12.44 19.52 0.89
N ASP A 220 -11.26 19.65 0.29
CA ASP A 220 -10.12 20.41 0.82
C ASP A 220 -9.76 20.02 2.26
N LYS A 221 -9.71 18.71 2.51
CA LYS A 221 -9.39 18.18 3.82
C LYS A 221 -7.90 18.33 4.10
N GLU A 222 -7.55 19.04 5.16
CA GLU A 222 -6.20 19.02 5.72
C GLU A 222 -5.90 17.64 6.30
N ILE A 223 -4.83 17.01 5.81
CA ILE A 223 -4.35 15.72 6.28
C ILE A 223 -2.87 15.83 6.66
N GLN A 224 -2.43 14.92 7.52
CA GLN A 224 -1.02 14.80 7.90
C GLN A 224 -0.62 13.35 7.72
N ILE A 225 0.18 13.03 6.70
CA ILE A 225 0.66 11.64 6.47
C ILE A 225 1.69 11.27 7.55
N MET A 226 2.62 12.21 7.77
CA MET A 226 3.62 12.20 8.84
C MET A 226 3.48 13.48 9.66
N GLU A 227 3.83 13.40 10.94
CA GLU A 227 3.76 14.55 11.83
C GLU A 227 4.69 15.67 11.34
N GLY A 228 4.17 16.90 11.29
CA GLY A 228 4.92 18.08 10.82
C GLY A 228 5.14 18.18 9.31
N TYR A 229 4.71 17.18 8.51
CA TYR A 229 4.87 17.22 7.06
C TYR A 229 3.63 17.81 6.37
N PRO A 230 3.76 18.93 5.62
CA PRO A 230 2.63 19.51 4.92
C PRO A 230 2.19 18.62 3.77
N THR A 231 0.88 18.52 3.56
CA THR A 231 0.31 17.83 2.40
C THR A 231 -0.49 18.80 1.55
N PRO A 232 -0.60 18.58 0.22
CA PRO A 232 -1.46 19.38 -0.61
C PRO A 232 -2.92 19.30 -0.16
N GLY A 233 -3.61 20.44 -0.13
CA GLY A 233 -5.06 20.52 0.04
C GLY A 233 -5.79 20.03 -1.21
N ARG A 234 -6.76 20.79 -1.71
CA ARG A 234 -7.43 20.52 -2.97
C ARG A 234 -6.50 20.73 -4.17
N GLU A 235 -6.38 19.72 -5.02
CA GLU A 235 -5.58 19.78 -6.24
C GLU A 235 -6.48 19.66 -7.48
N TYR A 236 -6.28 20.57 -8.44
CA TYR A 236 -6.90 20.50 -9.76
C TYR A 236 -5.86 20.07 -10.78
N ARG A 237 -6.18 19.04 -11.57
CA ARG A 237 -5.31 18.54 -12.64
C ARG A 237 -6.03 18.59 -13.96
N LEU A 238 -5.35 19.11 -14.97
CA LEU A 238 -5.78 19.09 -16.36
C LEU A 238 -4.66 18.46 -17.19
N THR A 239 -5.02 17.59 -18.13
CA THR A 239 -4.08 16.93 -19.02
C THR A 239 -4.71 16.84 -20.40
N MET A 240 -3.92 17.16 -21.43
CA MET A 240 -4.28 17.00 -22.82
C MET A 240 -3.24 16.10 -23.49
N GLY A 241 -3.72 15.10 -24.23
CA GLY A 241 -2.87 14.21 -25.02
C GLY A 241 -3.36 14.14 -26.45
N VAL A 242 -2.43 14.10 -27.40
CA VAL A 242 -2.71 13.94 -28.83
C VAL A 242 -1.98 12.70 -29.32
N GLY A 243 -2.71 11.79 -29.95
CA GLY A 243 -2.16 10.59 -30.61
C GLY A 243 -2.57 10.55 -32.08
N ARG A 244 -1.82 9.80 -32.87
CA ARG A 244 -2.11 9.51 -34.28
C ARG A 244 -2.38 8.02 -34.45
#